data_AF-A0A7S4QW13-F1
#
_entry.id   AF-A0A7S4QW13-F1
#
_cell.length_a   1.000
_cell.length_b   1.000
_cell.length_c   1.000
_cell.angle_alpha   90.00
_cell.angle_beta   90.00
_cell.angle_gamma   90.00
#
_symmetry.space_group_name_H-M   'P 1'
#
loop_
_entity.id
_entity.type
_entity.pdbx_description
1 polymer ?
#
loop_
_entity_poly.entity_id
_entity_poly.type
_entity_poly.pdbx_seq_one_letter_code
_entity_poly.pdbx_strand_id
1 'polypeptide(L)'
;GAAWRDARQYPPPTPLRPRISAPGTMAVLATVAVLLAAAVGAAPVVLDPQPGKKGSLKLMLLVPGGKVPPEDYLPMARGTQEKSKLNLAVGIPRCHINLCDAILELPGLLKDLVASVNETAHGDLKATDVFVTGHSLGGVGARHFYDLWPGSAGLALFGTQYNGDHEDYKGTLGYPIDLKAFPGPLLALTGELDMLPASHTAELYRQWQELDGAGFRYQKLPLIVEGMDHSQFCPPFQVAGDLVPEISNDAATGIIGDVVAAWLDAVTSHGSDSAAVHLLQGYAQKTAPMAAPFIKASKLDETWCSSAQALMAHSPDALRVVAEHRYDSANLEHCHPNATMSAGVLMATVCDYRFYSYLNRTIPDYAPTYEGAQDISCKMLSEDKIATMLGEPAVDMSSDEVVNKCRLLNQRAFDAAKSLVTKDWPKAVERFGAQGKRVTFKEDSQAFMGPQWVLTGLSFKESDEEVAITSEALISPLTSSFYPGSHYCKLLAPSKAVEFIMSHALTKRYGKAATREILV
;
A
#
# COMPACT_ATOMS: atom_id res chain seq x y z
N GLY A 1 -23.32 28.76 6.67
CA GLY A 1 -22.37 28.53 7.77
C GLY A 1 -22.38 27.05 8.10
N ALA A 2 -21.40 26.32 7.57
CA ALA A 2 -21.15 24.92 7.89
C ALA A 2 -19.63 24.79 8.01
N ALA A 3 -19.15 24.69 9.25
CA ALA A 3 -17.73 24.55 9.54
C ALA A 3 -17.36 23.07 9.41
N TRP A 4 -16.65 22.75 8.32
CA TRP A 4 -15.80 21.57 8.27
C TRP A 4 -14.67 21.78 9.28
N ARG A 5 -14.68 21.02 10.39
CA ARG A 5 -13.57 21.01 11.33
C ARG A 5 -12.50 20.04 10.81
N ASP A 6 -11.28 20.54 10.75
CA ASP A 6 -10.04 19.81 10.49
C ASP A 6 -9.98 18.49 11.26
N ALA A 7 -10.07 17.38 10.53
CA ALA A 7 -9.56 16.09 10.94
C ALA A 7 -8.16 15.96 10.35
N ARG A 8 -7.15 16.56 10.99
CA ARG A 8 -5.71 16.35 10.69
C ARG A 8 -4.82 17.07 11.71
N GLN A 9 -4.81 16.57 12.94
CA GLN A 9 -3.70 16.79 13.88
C GLN A 9 -3.49 15.48 14.64
N TYR A 10 -2.59 14.65 14.13
CA TYR A 10 -2.00 13.59 14.94
C TYR A 10 -1.15 14.27 16.03
N PRO A 11 -1.42 14.05 17.32
CA PRO A 11 -0.38 14.31 18.31
C PRO A 11 0.78 13.33 18.04
N PRO A 12 2.04 13.78 18.09
CA PRO A 12 3.17 12.86 17.99
C PRO A 12 3.05 11.80 19.09
N PRO A 13 3.36 10.52 18.81
CA PRO A 13 3.27 9.47 19.82
C PRO A 13 4.17 9.82 21.00
N THR A 14 3.60 9.76 22.20
CA THR A 14 4.37 9.89 23.44
C THR A 14 5.46 8.81 23.45
N PRO A 15 6.74 9.14 23.64
CA PRO A 15 7.79 8.13 23.67
C PRO A 15 7.51 7.13 24.79
N LEU A 16 7.19 5.89 24.41
CA LEU A 16 7.05 4.79 25.36
C LEU A 16 8.41 4.57 26.01
N ARG A 17 8.45 4.67 27.35
CA ARG A 17 9.63 4.27 28.12
C ARG A 17 9.94 2.81 27.80
N PRO A 18 11.20 2.47 27.45
CA PRO A 18 11.57 1.09 27.18
C PRO A 18 11.27 0.24 28.41
N ARG A 19 10.41 -0.78 28.24
CA ARG A 19 10.26 -1.85 29.24
C ARG A 19 11.58 -2.60 29.26
N ILE A 20 12.32 -2.44 30.35
CA ILE A 20 13.48 -3.26 30.68
C ILE A 20 12.96 -4.67 30.99
N SER A 21 12.91 -5.54 30.00
CA SER A 21 12.81 -6.99 30.21
C SER A 21 14.20 -7.54 30.48
N ALA A 22 14.30 -8.36 31.53
CA ALA A 22 15.52 -9.03 31.99
C ALA A 22 16.21 -9.85 30.87
N PRO A 23 17.54 -10.05 30.97
CA PRO A 23 18.33 -10.62 29.89
C PRO A 23 18.15 -12.14 29.81
N GLY A 24 17.43 -12.60 28.80
CA GLY A 24 17.48 -13.98 28.32
C GLY A 24 18.46 -14.08 27.15
N THR A 25 19.68 -14.54 27.44
CA THR A 25 20.75 -14.76 26.47
C THR A 25 20.42 -15.91 25.50
N MET A 26 20.09 -15.57 24.25
CA MET A 26 20.44 -16.41 23.10
C MET A 26 21.10 -15.53 22.05
N ALA A 27 22.43 -15.48 22.13
CA ALA A 27 23.27 -14.93 21.08
C ALA A 27 23.35 -15.96 19.95
N VAL A 28 22.59 -15.74 18.87
CA VAL A 28 22.91 -16.34 17.57
C VAL A 28 23.97 -15.44 16.94
N LEU A 29 25.23 -15.72 17.26
CA LEU A 29 26.38 -15.19 16.53
C LEU A 29 26.41 -15.90 15.17
N ALA A 30 25.85 -15.26 14.14
CA ALA A 30 26.11 -15.64 12.76
C ALA A 30 27.52 -15.16 12.39
N THR A 31 28.49 -16.06 12.51
CA THR A 31 29.87 -15.85 12.05
C THR A 31 29.89 -15.88 10.52
N VAL A 32 29.61 -14.75 9.88
CA VAL A 32 29.88 -14.58 8.44
C VAL A 32 31.37 -14.37 8.28
N ALA A 33 32.09 -15.45 7.92
CA ALA A 33 33.46 -15.35 7.45
C ALA A 33 33.46 -14.58 6.11
N VAL A 34 33.79 -13.29 6.19
CA VAL A 34 33.98 -12.41 5.04
C VAL A 34 35.26 -12.85 4.31
N LEU A 35 35.10 -13.66 3.27
CA LEU A 35 36.09 -13.76 2.21
C LEU A 35 36.08 -12.44 1.43
N LEU A 36 36.92 -11.50 1.85
CA LEU A 36 37.31 -10.31 1.09
C LEU A 36 38.09 -10.74 -0.16
N ALA A 37 37.39 -11.33 -1.13
CA ALA A 37 37.84 -11.22 -2.51
C ALA A 37 37.69 -9.75 -2.88
N ALA A 38 38.80 -9.09 -3.25
CA ALA A 38 38.76 -7.79 -3.88
C ALA A 38 38.05 -7.93 -5.23
N ALA A 39 36.73 -8.00 -5.20
CA ALA A 39 35.90 -7.80 -6.36
C ALA A 39 36.15 -6.35 -6.77
N VAL A 40 36.96 -6.16 -7.81
CA VAL A 40 37.04 -4.91 -8.55
C VAL A 40 35.59 -4.54 -8.84
N GLY A 41 35.06 -3.55 -8.12
CA GLY A 41 33.66 -3.16 -8.20
C GLY A 41 33.34 -2.90 -9.66
N ALA A 42 32.46 -3.72 -10.25
CA ALA A 42 32.12 -3.55 -11.64
C ALA A 42 31.54 -2.13 -11.83
N ALA A 43 31.94 -1.47 -12.91
CA ALA A 43 31.61 -0.06 -13.15
C ALA A 43 30.09 0.17 -13.13
N PRO A 44 29.63 1.37 -12.74
CA PRO A 44 28.24 1.77 -12.95
C PRO A 44 27.92 1.80 -14.45
N VAL A 45 26.63 1.77 -14.79
CA VAL A 45 26.17 1.94 -16.16
C VAL A 45 25.90 3.42 -16.41
N VAL A 46 26.51 3.97 -17.46
CA VAL A 46 26.26 5.33 -17.94
C VAL A 46 25.78 5.25 -19.39
N LEU A 47 24.64 5.88 -19.68
CA LEU A 47 24.13 6.08 -21.03
C LEU A 47 24.25 7.56 -21.38
N ASP A 48 25.05 7.83 -22.43
CA ASP A 48 25.16 9.17 -23.00
C ASP A 48 23.81 9.64 -23.56
N PRO A 49 23.58 10.96 -23.66
CA PRO A 49 22.40 11.48 -24.31
C PRO A 49 22.29 11.06 -25.78
N GLN A 50 21.06 10.86 -26.23
CA GLN A 50 20.79 10.51 -27.62
C GLN A 50 21.23 11.63 -28.59
N PRO A 51 21.88 11.31 -29.72
CA PRO A 51 22.29 12.31 -30.69
C PRO A 51 21.12 13.17 -31.18
N GLY A 52 21.35 14.48 -31.30
CA GLY A 52 20.39 15.43 -31.86
C GLY A 52 19.33 15.95 -30.88
N LYS A 53 19.28 15.46 -29.63
CA LYS A 53 18.51 16.09 -28.56
C LYS A 53 19.14 17.46 -28.20
N LYS A 54 18.30 18.45 -27.93
CA LYS A 54 18.71 19.85 -27.68
C LYS A 54 18.38 20.25 -26.24
N GLY A 55 18.97 21.35 -25.77
CA GLY A 55 18.73 21.90 -24.43
C GLY A 55 19.85 21.59 -23.44
N SER A 56 19.67 22.04 -22.20
CA SER A 56 20.63 21.74 -21.13
C SER A 56 20.63 20.23 -20.84
N LEU A 57 21.81 19.71 -20.53
CA LEU A 57 21.95 18.32 -20.11
C LEU A 57 21.08 18.05 -18.87
N LYS A 58 20.35 16.94 -18.88
CA LYS A 58 19.59 16.41 -17.76
C LYS A 58 20.11 15.00 -17.44
N LEU A 59 19.94 14.57 -16.20
CA LEU A 59 20.36 13.24 -15.75
C LEU A 59 19.21 12.52 -15.05
N MET A 60 18.93 11.29 -15.46
CA MET A 60 18.14 10.34 -14.68
C MET A 60 19.08 9.39 -13.93
N LEU A 61 19.10 9.49 -12.61
CA LEU A 61 19.74 8.52 -11.73
C LEU A 61 18.73 7.41 -11.43
N LEU A 62 19.03 6.18 -11.82
CA LEU A 62 18.14 5.03 -11.63
C LEU A 62 18.75 4.04 -10.64
N VAL A 63 18.19 3.95 -9.44
CA VAL A 63 18.63 3.02 -8.40
C VAL A 63 17.98 1.63 -8.64
N PRO A 64 18.78 0.58 -8.89
CA PRO A 64 18.28 -0.78 -9.10
C PRO A 64 17.50 -1.34 -7.91
N GLY A 65 16.55 -2.23 -8.20
CA GLY A 65 15.94 -3.10 -7.19
C GLY A 65 16.94 -4.08 -6.60
N GLY A 66 16.61 -4.62 -5.43
CA GLY A 66 17.49 -5.56 -4.73
C GLY A 66 17.78 -6.81 -5.57
N LYS A 67 19.07 -7.15 -5.67
CA LYS A 67 19.64 -8.28 -6.44
C LYS A 67 19.52 -8.15 -7.97
N VAL A 68 18.99 -7.05 -8.50
CA VAL A 68 18.83 -6.84 -9.94
C VAL A 68 20.10 -6.21 -10.53
N PRO A 69 20.73 -6.80 -11.54
CA PRO A 69 21.83 -6.17 -12.26
C PRO A 69 21.41 -4.82 -12.89
N PRO A 70 22.27 -3.78 -12.84
CA PRO A 70 22.04 -2.51 -13.53
C PRO A 70 21.69 -2.66 -15.02
N GLU A 71 22.24 -3.68 -15.69
CA GLU A 71 22.04 -3.97 -17.10
C GLU A 71 20.59 -4.29 -17.47
N ASP A 72 19.83 -4.90 -16.56
CA ASP A 72 18.45 -5.32 -16.82
C ASP A 72 17.49 -4.11 -16.92
N TYR A 73 17.95 -2.92 -16.54
CA TYR A 73 17.21 -1.66 -16.70
C TYR A 73 17.49 -0.94 -18.03
N LEU A 74 18.43 -1.43 -18.84
CA LEU A 74 18.78 -0.79 -20.11
C LEU A 74 17.60 -0.63 -21.08
N PRO A 75 16.68 -1.60 -21.24
CA PRO A 75 15.52 -1.43 -22.12
C PRO A 75 14.65 -0.24 -21.72
N MET A 76 14.34 -0.13 -20.43
CA MET A 76 13.55 0.97 -19.87
C MET A 76 14.27 2.33 -20.00
N ALA A 77 15.56 2.37 -19.68
CA ALA A 77 16.36 3.58 -19.75
C ALA A 77 16.47 4.13 -21.18
N ARG A 78 16.75 3.26 -22.16
CA ARG A 78 16.84 3.62 -23.58
C ARG A 78 15.48 4.04 -24.12
N GLY A 79 14.41 3.29 -23.81
CA GLY A 79 13.06 3.66 -24.20
C GLY A 79 12.66 5.05 -23.71
N THR A 80 13.02 5.40 -22.46
CA THR A 80 12.83 6.75 -21.91
C THR A 80 13.63 7.81 -22.69
N GLN A 81 14.93 7.59 -22.96
CA GLN A 81 15.76 8.55 -23.72
C GLN A 81 15.26 8.79 -25.15
N GLU A 82 14.82 7.72 -25.83
CA GLU A 82 14.30 7.81 -27.20
C GLU A 82 13.06 8.71 -27.26
N LYS A 83 12.16 8.55 -26.29
CA LYS A 83 10.84 9.20 -26.25
C LYS A 83 10.84 10.60 -25.64
N SER A 84 11.74 10.88 -24.69
CA SER A 84 11.84 12.20 -24.07
C SER A 84 12.40 13.23 -25.04
N LYS A 85 11.96 14.49 -24.94
CA LYS A 85 12.52 15.60 -25.72
C LYS A 85 13.84 16.13 -25.16
N LEU A 86 14.22 15.71 -23.95
CA LEU A 86 15.37 16.21 -23.22
C LEU A 86 16.69 15.69 -23.79
N ASN A 87 17.73 16.50 -23.61
CA ASN A 87 19.12 16.06 -23.68
C ASN A 87 19.45 15.25 -22.42
N LEU A 88 18.98 13.99 -22.37
CA LEU A 88 18.93 13.15 -21.18
C LEU A 88 20.05 12.10 -21.15
N ALA A 89 20.94 12.19 -20.17
CA ALA A 89 21.83 11.09 -19.77
C ALA A 89 21.14 10.19 -18.72
N VAL A 90 21.60 8.94 -18.60
CA VAL A 90 21.13 8.02 -17.56
C VAL A 90 22.31 7.42 -16.82
N GLY A 91 22.27 7.43 -15.49
CA GLY A 91 23.24 6.75 -14.64
C GLY A 91 22.56 5.71 -13.77
N ILE A 92 23.12 4.49 -13.74
CA ILE A 92 22.64 3.39 -12.91
C ILE A 92 23.83 2.92 -12.03
N PRO A 93 23.79 3.13 -10.70
CA PRO A 93 24.88 2.71 -9.83
C PRO A 93 24.97 1.19 -9.81
N ARG A 94 26.17 0.67 -9.59
CA ARG A 94 26.36 -0.73 -9.24
C ARG A 94 26.68 -0.82 -7.76
N CYS A 95 25.81 -1.47 -7.03
CA CYS A 95 25.95 -1.68 -5.59
C CYS A 95 26.58 -3.04 -5.30
N HIS A 96 27.19 -3.18 -4.13
CA HIS A 96 27.72 -4.47 -3.69
C HIS A 96 26.63 -5.54 -3.74
N ILE A 97 26.92 -6.71 -4.34
CA ILE A 97 25.98 -7.84 -4.52
C ILE A 97 24.61 -7.44 -5.15
N ASN A 98 24.58 -6.36 -5.95
CA ASN A 98 23.36 -5.76 -6.50
C ASN A 98 22.34 -5.36 -5.41
N LEU A 99 22.79 -5.03 -4.21
CA LEU A 99 21.95 -4.58 -3.11
C LEU A 99 22.50 -3.26 -2.57
N CYS A 100 21.84 -2.17 -2.89
CA CYS A 100 22.27 -0.85 -2.46
C CYS A 100 21.99 -0.63 -0.97
N ASP A 101 23.04 -0.39 -0.19
CA ASP A 101 22.88 0.18 1.15
C ASP A 101 22.43 1.64 0.99
N ALA A 102 21.15 1.87 1.22
CA ALA A 102 20.53 3.18 1.07
C ALA A 102 21.19 4.27 1.93
N ILE A 103 21.74 3.90 3.10
CA ILE A 103 22.22 4.86 4.10
C ILE A 103 23.72 5.12 3.93
N LEU A 104 24.52 4.07 3.72
CA LEU A 104 25.98 4.17 3.74
C LEU A 104 26.59 4.31 2.34
N GLU A 105 26.32 3.35 1.46
CA GLU A 105 27.02 3.21 0.18
C GLU A 105 26.41 4.09 -0.92
N LEU A 106 25.08 4.03 -1.05
CA LEU A 106 24.36 4.60 -2.19
C LEU A 106 24.57 6.12 -2.37
N PRO A 107 24.57 6.97 -1.32
CA PRO A 107 24.79 8.40 -1.51
C PRO A 107 26.15 8.74 -2.11
N GLY A 108 27.20 7.95 -1.81
CA GLY A 108 28.52 8.10 -2.43
C GLY A 108 28.49 7.70 -3.90
N LEU A 109 27.96 6.51 -4.19
CA LEU A 109 27.86 5.98 -5.55
C LEU A 109 27.11 6.92 -6.51
N LEU A 110 26.01 7.52 -6.05
CA LEU A 110 25.22 8.43 -6.88
C LEU A 110 25.91 9.76 -7.14
N LYS A 111 26.70 10.27 -6.18
CA LYS A 111 27.53 11.47 -6.40
C LYS A 111 28.65 11.21 -7.38
N ASP A 112 29.33 10.08 -7.25
CA ASP A 112 30.39 9.66 -8.18
C ASP A 112 29.84 9.48 -9.60
N LEU A 113 28.62 8.97 -9.71
CA LEU A 113 27.93 8.82 -11.00
C LEU A 113 27.60 10.16 -11.66
N VAL A 114 27.16 11.16 -10.88
CA VAL A 114 26.94 12.52 -11.40
C VAL A 114 28.25 13.14 -11.88
N ALA A 115 29.34 12.97 -11.12
CA ALA A 115 30.66 13.43 -11.54
C ALA A 115 31.11 12.76 -12.85
N SER A 116 30.94 11.44 -12.96
CA SER A 116 31.28 10.68 -14.17
C SER A 116 30.48 11.14 -15.39
N VAL A 117 29.18 11.44 -15.24
CA VAL A 117 28.36 11.99 -16.33
C VAL A 117 28.82 13.40 -16.72
N ASN A 118 29.17 14.26 -15.76
CA ASN A 118 29.70 15.60 -16.07
C ASN A 118 31.01 15.52 -16.85
N GLU A 119 31.90 14.58 -16.50
CA GLU A 119 33.17 14.36 -17.20
C GLU A 119 32.96 13.86 -18.64
N THR A 120 32.10 12.85 -18.82
CA THR A 120 31.88 12.18 -20.11
C THR A 120 31.01 12.99 -21.08
N ALA A 121 29.96 13.64 -20.58
CA ALA A 121 29.05 14.44 -21.38
C ALA A 121 29.45 15.94 -21.46
N HIS A 122 30.61 16.32 -20.91
CA HIS A 122 31.07 17.72 -20.79
C HIS A 122 30.01 18.65 -20.18
N GLY A 123 29.33 18.17 -19.14
CA GLY A 123 28.22 18.85 -18.48
C GLY A 123 28.60 19.64 -17.22
N ASP A 124 27.67 20.46 -16.75
CA ASP A 124 27.68 21.11 -15.43
C ASP A 124 26.32 20.84 -14.75
N LEU A 125 26.00 19.56 -14.52
CA LEU A 125 24.75 19.14 -13.91
C LEU A 125 24.63 19.67 -12.49
N LYS A 126 23.52 20.36 -12.21
CA LYS A 126 23.12 20.77 -10.86
C LYS A 126 22.04 19.85 -10.34
N ALA A 127 21.73 19.92 -9.04
CA ALA A 127 20.62 19.16 -8.47
C ALA A 127 19.32 19.35 -9.27
N THR A 128 19.02 20.57 -9.70
CA THR A 128 17.85 20.92 -10.53
C THR A 128 17.84 20.31 -11.94
N ASP A 129 18.91 19.64 -12.34
CA ASP A 129 19.04 18.89 -13.60
C ASP A 129 18.96 17.37 -13.40
N VAL A 130 18.90 16.91 -12.15
CA VAL A 130 18.96 15.51 -11.76
C VAL A 130 17.58 15.03 -11.31
N PHE A 131 17.06 14.03 -12.02
CA PHE A 131 15.90 13.25 -11.61
C PHE A 131 16.39 11.99 -10.90
N VAL A 132 15.92 11.77 -9.67
CA VAL A 132 16.25 10.58 -8.90
C VAL A 132 15.12 9.58 -9.09
N THR A 133 15.45 8.35 -9.45
CA THR A 133 14.48 7.31 -9.75
C THR A 133 14.91 6.00 -9.12
N GLY A 134 13.96 5.12 -8.78
CA GLY A 134 14.31 3.83 -8.20
C GLY A 134 13.20 2.80 -8.34
N HIS A 135 13.60 1.54 -8.46
CA HIS A 135 12.71 0.40 -8.58
C HIS A 135 12.71 -0.47 -7.32
N SER A 136 11.54 -0.94 -6.87
CA SER A 136 11.43 -1.86 -5.74
C SER A 136 12.18 -1.32 -4.50
N LEU A 137 13.04 -2.12 -3.87
CA LEU A 137 13.91 -1.67 -2.78
C LEU A 137 14.84 -0.50 -3.17
N GLY A 138 15.22 -0.40 -4.45
CA GLY A 138 15.97 0.75 -4.98
C GLY A 138 15.20 2.07 -4.88
N GLY A 139 13.85 2.02 -4.93
CA GLY A 139 13.00 3.17 -4.68
C GLY A 139 13.14 3.74 -3.27
N VAL A 140 13.42 2.89 -2.27
CA VAL A 140 13.73 3.32 -0.89
C VAL A 140 15.04 4.12 -0.88
N GLY A 141 16.08 3.59 -1.51
CA GLY A 141 17.38 4.26 -1.62
C GLY A 141 17.32 5.56 -2.43
N ALA A 142 16.57 5.55 -3.54
CA ALA A 142 16.30 6.74 -4.35
C ALA A 142 15.61 7.83 -3.53
N ARG A 143 14.61 7.49 -2.71
CA ARG A 143 13.95 8.45 -1.84
C ARG A 143 14.91 9.02 -0.78
N HIS A 144 15.66 8.15 -0.11
CA HIS A 144 16.64 8.57 0.90
C HIS A 144 17.65 9.56 0.31
N PHE A 145 18.17 9.25 -0.89
CA PHE A 145 19.10 10.13 -1.58
C PHE A 145 18.46 11.46 -2.00
N TYR A 146 17.22 11.43 -2.50
CA TYR A 146 16.47 12.64 -2.84
C TYR A 146 16.35 13.60 -1.64
N ASP A 147 16.09 13.05 -0.45
CA ASP A 147 15.98 13.84 0.79
C ASP A 147 17.34 14.43 1.23
N LEU A 148 18.44 13.68 1.03
CA LEU A 148 19.80 14.16 1.28
C LEU A 148 20.30 15.16 0.23
N TRP A 149 19.65 15.26 -0.93
CA TRP A 149 20.03 16.14 -2.02
C TRP A 149 18.89 17.08 -2.44
N PRO A 150 18.55 18.06 -1.57
CA PRO A 150 17.45 18.97 -1.82
C PRO A 150 17.68 19.78 -3.10
N GLY A 151 16.58 20.03 -3.83
CA GLY A 151 16.61 20.74 -5.11
C GLY A 151 16.74 19.81 -6.33
N SER A 152 16.76 18.49 -6.13
CA SER A 152 16.62 17.51 -7.22
C SER A 152 15.37 17.78 -8.06
N ALA A 153 15.47 17.62 -9.38
CA ALA A 153 14.42 17.98 -10.35
C ALA A 153 13.10 17.22 -10.15
N GLY A 154 13.17 15.99 -9.64
CA GLY A 154 12.01 15.18 -9.30
C GLY A 154 12.40 13.79 -8.79
N LEU A 155 11.44 13.10 -8.19
CA LEU A 155 11.56 11.72 -7.74
C LEU A 155 10.61 10.81 -8.54
N ALA A 156 11.09 9.68 -9.05
CA ALA A 156 10.23 8.63 -9.63
C ALA A 156 10.41 7.29 -8.92
N LEU A 157 9.30 6.66 -8.54
CA LEU A 157 9.26 5.42 -7.78
C LEU A 157 8.51 4.37 -8.60
N PHE A 158 9.20 3.29 -8.91
CA PHE A 158 8.73 2.22 -9.79
C PHE A 158 8.47 0.96 -8.97
N GLY A 159 7.23 0.49 -8.92
CA GLY A 159 6.84 -0.69 -8.14
C GLY A 159 7.49 -0.67 -6.77
N THR A 160 7.35 0.42 -6.03
CA THR A 160 8.08 0.65 -4.78
C THR A 160 7.06 0.61 -3.64
N GLN A 161 7.39 -0.01 -2.52
CA GLN A 161 6.49 -0.03 -1.36
C GLN A 161 6.33 1.38 -0.79
N TYR A 162 5.14 1.77 -0.33
CA TYR A 162 4.88 3.10 0.22
C TYR A 162 4.64 3.09 1.74
N ASN A 163 5.47 2.37 2.50
CA ASN A 163 5.34 2.32 3.96
C ASN A 163 5.72 3.67 4.56
N GLY A 164 4.74 4.50 4.90
CA GLY A 164 4.97 5.74 5.63
C GLY A 164 5.56 5.44 7.01
N ASP A 165 6.83 5.78 7.24
CA ASP A 165 7.43 5.66 8.57
C ASP A 165 7.10 6.90 9.43
N HIS A 166 7.03 8.11 8.86
CA HIS A 166 6.60 9.33 9.55
C HIS A 166 6.03 10.43 8.61
N GLU A 167 4.97 11.13 9.05
CA GLU A 167 4.39 12.30 8.34
C GLU A 167 5.27 13.56 8.38
N ASP A 168 6.30 13.59 9.23
CA ASP A 168 7.21 14.74 9.32
C ASP A 168 8.33 14.72 8.28
N TYR A 169 8.36 13.69 7.40
CA TYR A 169 9.38 13.48 6.38
C TYR A 169 10.80 13.38 6.94
N LYS A 170 10.97 13.00 8.22
CA LYS A 170 12.27 12.84 8.89
C LYS A 170 12.64 11.38 9.18
N GLY A 171 11.99 10.44 8.49
CA GLY A 171 12.38 9.03 8.44
C GLY A 171 13.17 8.76 7.16
N THR A 172 14.19 7.89 7.24
CA THR A 172 15.03 7.55 6.10
C THR A 172 14.36 6.59 5.11
N LEU A 173 13.16 6.08 5.42
CA LEU A 173 12.51 4.98 4.71
C LEU A 173 11.02 5.25 4.39
N GLY A 174 10.51 6.45 4.70
CA GLY A 174 9.10 6.81 4.54
C GLY A 174 8.73 7.54 3.26
N TYR A 175 7.58 7.16 2.73
CA TYR A 175 7.02 7.67 1.48
C TYR A 175 6.04 8.82 1.73
N PRO A 176 5.71 9.64 0.71
CA PRO A 176 4.71 10.69 0.89
C PRO A 176 3.35 10.06 1.17
N ILE A 177 2.93 10.13 2.43
CA ILE A 177 1.55 9.84 2.85
C ILE A 177 0.62 10.95 2.37
N ASP A 178 1.13 12.18 2.24
CA ASP A 178 0.42 13.34 1.72
C ASP A 178 1.09 13.85 0.43
N LEU A 179 0.51 13.47 -0.70
CA LEU A 179 0.94 13.87 -2.03
C LEU A 179 0.95 15.39 -2.19
N LYS A 180 0.00 16.11 -1.57
CA LYS A 180 -0.06 17.58 -1.64
C LYS A 180 1.14 18.20 -0.92
N ALA A 181 1.49 17.68 0.25
CA ALA A 181 2.60 18.18 1.07
C ALA A 181 4.00 17.78 0.57
N PHE A 182 4.13 16.74 -0.26
CA PHE A 182 5.43 16.34 -0.83
C PHE A 182 6.12 17.52 -1.56
N PRO A 183 7.41 17.86 -1.28
CA PRO A 183 7.97 19.16 -1.66
C PRO A 183 8.32 19.31 -3.14
N GLY A 184 8.37 18.24 -3.92
CA GLY A 184 8.79 18.28 -5.33
C GLY A 184 7.90 17.47 -6.26
N PRO A 185 8.29 17.40 -7.54
CA PRO A 185 7.68 16.48 -8.49
C PRO A 185 7.87 15.02 -8.07
N LEU A 186 6.81 14.23 -8.23
CA LEU A 186 6.77 12.81 -7.92
C LEU A 186 6.11 12.03 -9.07
N LEU A 187 6.72 10.94 -9.50
CA LEU A 187 6.05 9.90 -10.28
C LEU A 187 5.98 8.63 -9.43
N ALA A 188 4.78 8.12 -9.21
CA ALA A 188 4.55 6.83 -8.59
C ALA A 188 3.96 5.89 -9.65
N LEU A 189 4.73 4.93 -10.13
CA LEU A 189 4.32 4.05 -11.23
C LEU A 189 4.38 2.60 -10.77
N THR A 190 3.27 1.87 -10.84
CA THR A 190 3.19 0.46 -10.47
C THR A 190 2.51 -0.37 -11.55
N GLY A 191 2.74 -1.68 -11.53
CA GLY A 191 1.95 -2.63 -12.30
C GLY A 191 0.64 -2.99 -11.60
N GLU A 192 -0.41 -3.29 -12.36
CA GLU A 192 -1.65 -3.84 -11.81
C GLU A 192 -1.41 -5.19 -11.11
N LEU A 193 -0.48 -5.98 -11.65
CA LEU A 193 -0.10 -7.31 -11.18
C LEU A 193 1.22 -7.28 -10.40
N ASP A 194 1.64 -6.10 -9.95
CA ASP A 194 2.81 -5.95 -9.09
C ASP A 194 2.60 -6.73 -7.76
N MET A 195 3.67 -7.36 -7.26
CA MET A 195 3.62 -8.02 -5.95
C MET A 195 3.45 -7.02 -4.80
N LEU A 196 3.84 -5.77 -5.04
CA LEU A 196 3.52 -4.63 -4.21
C LEU A 196 2.10 -4.16 -4.55
N PRO A 197 1.19 -4.12 -3.57
CA PRO A 197 -0.22 -3.88 -3.85
C PRO A 197 -0.46 -2.54 -4.55
N ALA A 198 -1.13 -2.57 -5.70
CA ALA A 198 -1.55 -1.38 -6.43
C ALA A 198 -2.46 -0.42 -5.62
N SER A 199 -2.95 -0.88 -4.46
CA SER A 199 -3.71 -0.09 -3.49
C SER A 199 -2.94 1.12 -2.95
N HIS A 200 -1.63 1.02 -2.77
CA HIS A 200 -0.81 2.17 -2.39
C HIS A 200 -0.87 3.28 -3.45
N THR A 201 -0.70 2.91 -4.72
CA THR A 201 -0.82 3.86 -5.83
C THR A 201 -2.25 4.34 -6.01
N ALA A 202 -3.26 3.52 -5.70
CA ALA A 202 -4.66 3.93 -5.70
C ALA A 202 -4.95 5.01 -4.63
N GLU A 203 -4.32 4.92 -3.45
CA GLU A 203 -4.44 5.94 -2.41
C GLU A 203 -3.76 7.26 -2.83
N LEU A 204 -2.55 7.19 -3.41
CA LEU A 204 -1.93 8.37 -4.02
C LEU A 204 -2.81 8.95 -5.14
N TYR A 205 -3.46 8.10 -5.94
CA TYR A 205 -4.38 8.52 -7.00
C TYR A 205 -5.60 9.25 -6.45
N ARG A 206 -6.17 8.82 -5.31
CA ARG A 206 -7.22 9.56 -4.61
C ARG A 206 -6.76 10.97 -4.25
N GLN A 207 -5.58 11.11 -3.66
CA GLN A 207 -5.02 12.41 -3.28
C GLN A 207 -4.69 13.27 -4.51
N TRP A 208 -4.23 12.65 -5.60
CA TRP A 208 -3.97 13.32 -6.86
C TRP A 208 -5.23 13.99 -7.45
N GLN A 209 -6.39 13.32 -7.33
CA GLN A 209 -7.67 13.88 -7.77
C GLN A 209 -8.05 15.16 -7.00
N GLU A 210 -7.56 15.29 -5.76
CA GLU A 210 -7.81 16.42 -4.85
C GLU A 210 -6.79 17.56 -5.03
N LEU A 211 -5.74 17.39 -5.83
CA LEU A 211 -4.76 18.46 -6.08
C LEU A 211 -5.36 19.58 -6.93
N ASP A 212 -4.99 20.83 -6.64
CA ASP A 212 -5.41 21.99 -7.42
C ASP A 212 -4.44 22.27 -8.58
N GLY A 213 -4.97 22.63 -9.75
CA GLY A 213 -4.19 23.05 -10.91
C GLY A 213 -3.62 21.91 -11.77
N ALA A 214 -3.92 21.93 -13.07
CA ALA A 214 -3.48 20.89 -14.02
C ALA A 214 -1.94 20.76 -14.07
N GLY A 215 -1.21 21.87 -14.10
CA GLY A 215 0.26 21.84 -14.14
C GLY A 215 0.89 21.19 -12.91
N PHE A 216 0.30 21.37 -11.73
CA PHE A 216 0.77 20.75 -10.49
C PHE A 216 0.41 19.26 -10.41
N ARG A 217 -0.79 18.89 -10.88
CA ARG A 217 -1.24 17.48 -10.95
C ARG A 217 -0.27 16.61 -11.74
N TYR A 218 0.20 17.07 -12.90
CA TYR A 218 1.08 16.26 -13.75
C TYR A 218 2.55 16.23 -13.29
N GLN A 219 2.91 17.06 -12.30
CA GLN A 219 4.20 16.93 -11.63
C GLN A 219 4.18 15.85 -10.54
N LYS A 220 3.01 15.50 -10.01
CA LYS A 220 2.83 14.57 -8.88
C LYS A 220 1.91 13.41 -9.26
N LEU A 221 2.36 12.56 -10.17
CA LEU A 221 1.49 11.64 -10.89
C LEU A 221 1.59 10.19 -10.37
N PRO A 222 0.52 9.64 -9.80
CA PRO A 222 0.37 8.21 -9.53
C PRO A 222 -0.30 7.48 -10.71
N LEU A 223 0.28 6.37 -11.15
CA LEU A 223 -0.19 5.58 -12.29
C LEU A 223 -0.10 4.07 -12.02
N ILE A 224 -1.14 3.35 -12.43
CA ILE A 224 -1.19 1.88 -12.45
C ILE A 224 -1.20 1.44 -13.92
N VAL A 225 -0.32 0.52 -14.29
CA VAL A 225 -0.25 -0.05 -15.65
C VAL A 225 -0.96 -1.40 -15.69
N GLU A 226 -2.05 -1.46 -16.46
CA GLU A 226 -2.84 -2.67 -16.68
C GLU A 226 -1.98 -3.84 -17.18
N GLY A 227 -2.17 -5.02 -16.57
CA GLY A 227 -1.51 -6.27 -16.96
C GLY A 227 0.00 -6.33 -16.71
N MET A 228 0.61 -5.26 -16.21
CA MET A 228 2.04 -5.20 -15.92
C MET A 228 2.33 -5.79 -14.53
N ASP A 229 3.42 -6.54 -14.39
CA ASP A 229 3.92 -7.02 -13.09
C ASP A 229 5.05 -6.13 -12.54
N HIS A 230 5.65 -6.57 -11.43
CA HIS A 230 6.77 -5.89 -10.79
C HIS A 230 8.10 -6.07 -11.56
N SER A 231 8.38 -7.30 -12.02
CA SER A 231 9.58 -7.64 -12.79
C SER A 231 9.75 -6.88 -14.11
N GLN A 232 8.67 -6.39 -14.69
CA GLN A 232 8.67 -5.72 -16.00
C GLN A 232 9.34 -4.34 -16.03
N PHE A 233 9.74 -3.80 -14.87
CA PHE A 233 10.66 -2.65 -14.82
C PHE A 233 12.11 -3.03 -15.18
N CYS A 234 12.49 -4.30 -15.06
CA CYS A 234 13.86 -4.80 -15.28
C CYS A 234 13.91 -6.15 -16.01
N PRO A 235 13.29 -6.32 -17.18
CA PRO A 235 13.37 -7.57 -17.91
C PRO A 235 14.82 -7.86 -18.37
N PRO A 236 15.26 -9.13 -18.40
CA PRO A 236 14.46 -10.36 -18.22
C PRO A 236 14.40 -10.86 -16.78
N PHE A 237 14.84 -10.08 -15.78
CA PHE A 237 14.83 -10.50 -14.38
C PHE A 237 13.40 -10.82 -13.93
N GLN A 238 13.21 -11.95 -13.23
CA GLN A 238 11.93 -12.36 -12.67
C GLN A 238 12.07 -12.48 -11.15
N VAL A 239 11.38 -11.62 -10.40
CA VAL A 239 11.29 -11.68 -8.95
C VAL A 239 10.40 -12.86 -8.57
N ALA A 240 10.92 -13.75 -7.71
CA ALA A 240 10.16 -14.89 -7.24
C ALA A 240 8.94 -14.43 -6.43
N GLY A 241 7.77 -14.96 -6.75
CA GLY A 241 6.51 -14.58 -6.11
C GLY A 241 5.70 -13.52 -6.86
N ASP A 242 6.27 -12.86 -7.86
CA ASP A 242 5.52 -11.95 -8.75
C ASP A 242 4.40 -12.68 -9.48
N LEU A 243 3.29 -11.98 -9.74
CA LEU A 243 2.25 -12.49 -10.63
C LEU A 243 2.77 -12.52 -12.06
N VAL A 244 2.35 -13.53 -12.83
CA VAL A 244 2.68 -13.58 -14.25
C VAL A 244 1.94 -12.44 -14.98
N PRO A 245 2.65 -11.61 -15.78
CA PRO A 245 2.07 -10.45 -16.42
C PRO A 245 1.17 -10.88 -17.59
N GLU A 246 0.27 -10.00 -17.96
CA GLU A 246 -0.65 -10.18 -19.09
C GLU A 246 -0.19 -9.45 -20.36
N ILE A 247 0.77 -8.54 -20.22
CA ILE A 247 1.44 -7.86 -21.33
C ILE A 247 2.88 -8.37 -21.47
N SER A 248 3.45 -8.25 -22.67
CA SER A 248 4.86 -8.61 -22.91
C SER A 248 5.82 -7.59 -22.28
N ASN A 249 7.06 -8.01 -22.05
CA ASN A 249 8.13 -7.12 -21.56
C ASN A 249 8.33 -5.90 -22.50
N ASP A 250 8.25 -6.10 -23.82
CA ASP A 250 8.37 -5.01 -24.80
C ASP A 250 7.22 -4.02 -24.68
N ALA A 251 5.98 -4.51 -24.48
CA ALA A 251 4.83 -3.63 -24.28
C ALA A 251 4.94 -2.85 -22.96
N ALA A 252 5.33 -3.52 -21.88
CA ALA A 252 5.53 -2.90 -20.57
C ALA A 252 6.63 -1.83 -20.60
N THR A 253 7.84 -2.17 -21.08
CA THR A 253 8.96 -1.22 -21.21
C THR A 253 8.63 -0.08 -22.17
N GLY A 254 7.84 -0.35 -23.23
CA GLY A 254 7.27 0.68 -24.08
C GLY A 254 6.41 1.68 -23.30
N ILE A 255 5.43 1.19 -22.52
CA ILE A 255 4.55 2.02 -21.69
C ILE A 255 5.34 2.79 -20.63
N ILE A 256 6.27 2.13 -19.94
CA ILE A 256 7.10 2.78 -18.91
C ILE A 256 7.92 3.89 -19.55
N GLY A 257 8.57 3.65 -20.69
CA GLY A 257 9.33 4.66 -21.41
C GLY A 257 8.48 5.84 -21.86
N ASP A 258 7.24 5.60 -22.33
CA ASP A 258 6.28 6.67 -22.68
C ASP A 258 5.95 7.55 -21.45
N VAL A 259 5.58 6.91 -20.35
CA VAL A 259 5.16 7.58 -19.11
C VAL A 259 6.31 8.37 -18.49
N VAL A 260 7.48 7.75 -18.31
CA VAL A 260 8.63 8.39 -17.68
C VAL A 260 9.11 9.54 -18.54
N ALA A 261 9.25 9.36 -19.86
CA ALA A 261 9.64 10.43 -20.77
C ALA A 261 8.70 11.64 -20.70
N ALA A 262 7.39 11.40 -20.77
CA ALA A 262 6.40 12.47 -20.71
C ALA A 262 6.40 13.17 -19.34
N TRP A 263 6.59 12.44 -18.25
CA TRP A 263 6.72 13.05 -16.92
C TRP A 263 7.97 13.92 -16.81
N LEU A 264 9.13 13.46 -17.30
CA LEU A 264 10.37 14.26 -17.33
C LEU A 264 10.19 15.56 -18.14
N ASP A 265 9.57 15.45 -19.32
CA ASP A 265 9.27 16.58 -20.20
C ASP A 265 8.28 17.56 -19.54
N ALA A 266 7.23 17.05 -18.91
CA ALA A 266 6.23 17.85 -18.19
C ALA A 266 6.84 18.56 -16.98
N VAL A 267 7.68 17.88 -16.19
CA VAL A 267 8.36 18.49 -15.03
C VAL A 267 9.32 19.59 -15.47
N THR A 268 10.16 19.31 -16.48
CA THR A 268 11.14 20.29 -17.00
C THR A 268 10.47 21.51 -17.61
N SER A 269 9.33 21.32 -18.26
CA SER A 269 8.54 22.41 -18.88
C SER A 269 7.55 23.05 -17.90
N HIS A 270 7.53 22.65 -16.63
CA HIS A 270 6.55 23.08 -15.62
C HIS A 270 5.08 22.92 -16.09
N GLY A 271 4.80 21.84 -16.81
CA GLY A 271 3.47 21.50 -17.32
C GLY A 271 3.07 22.26 -18.59
N SER A 272 3.98 23.02 -19.21
CA SER A 272 3.69 23.74 -20.46
C SER A 272 3.80 22.87 -21.71
N ASP A 273 4.44 21.69 -21.64
CA ASP A 273 4.43 20.71 -22.72
C ASP A 273 3.08 19.99 -22.82
N SER A 274 2.19 20.52 -23.66
CA SER A 274 0.83 20.02 -23.82
C SER A 274 0.76 18.58 -24.34
N ALA A 275 1.73 18.14 -25.15
CA ALA A 275 1.75 16.77 -25.67
C ALA A 275 2.10 15.77 -24.55
N ALA A 276 3.11 16.10 -23.74
CA ALA A 276 3.47 15.30 -22.58
C ALA A 276 2.30 15.23 -21.58
N VAL A 277 1.70 16.37 -21.25
CA VAL A 277 0.53 16.45 -20.35
C VAL A 277 -0.65 15.63 -20.90
N HIS A 278 -0.94 15.70 -22.20
CA HIS A 278 -2.04 14.93 -22.80
C HIS A 278 -1.80 13.43 -22.72
N LEU A 279 -0.57 12.97 -22.94
CA LEU A 279 -0.20 11.57 -22.80
C LEU A 279 -0.39 11.09 -21.34
N LEU A 280 0.12 11.84 -20.38
CA LEU A 280 -0.01 11.53 -18.95
C LEU A 280 -1.48 11.51 -18.51
N GLN A 281 -2.30 12.42 -19.03
CA GLN A 281 -3.75 12.41 -18.81
C GLN A 281 -4.40 11.11 -19.30
N GLY A 282 -3.99 10.62 -20.48
CA GLY A 282 -4.48 9.35 -21.01
C GLY A 282 -4.16 8.16 -20.10
N TYR A 283 -2.94 8.11 -19.54
CA TYR A 283 -2.57 7.07 -18.57
C TYR A 283 -3.28 7.22 -17.22
N ALA A 284 -3.49 8.46 -16.74
CA ALA A 284 -4.27 8.72 -15.53
C ALA A 284 -5.74 8.29 -15.67
N GLN A 285 -6.32 8.40 -16.87
CA GLN A 285 -7.66 7.90 -17.18
C GLN A 285 -7.71 6.37 -17.15
N LYS A 286 -6.66 5.69 -17.62
CA LYS A 286 -6.55 4.22 -17.52
C LYS A 286 -6.34 3.73 -16.09
N THR A 287 -5.69 4.53 -15.25
CA THR A 287 -5.51 4.24 -13.81
C THR A 287 -6.83 4.29 -13.03
N ALA A 288 -7.74 5.21 -13.40
CA ALA A 288 -9.00 5.44 -12.69
C ALA A 288 -9.83 4.18 -12.39
N PRO A 289 -10.16 3.30 -13.38
CA PRO A 289 -10.94 2.10 -13.12
C PRO A 289 -10.21 1.09 -12.22
N MET A 290 -8.88 0.98 -12.30
CA MET A 290 -8.09 0.08 -11.44
C MET A 290 -8.04 0.58 -9.99
N ALA A 291 -7.91 1.89 -9.78
CA ALA A 291 -7.86 2.48 -8.44
C ALA A 291 -9.24 2.57 -7.76
N ALA A 292 -10.32 2.71 -8.54
CA ALA A 292 -11.66 2.99 -8.03
C ALA A 292 -12.21 1.97 -7.02
N PRO A 293 -12.08 0.63 -7.22
CA PRO A 293 -12.54 -0.35 -6.23
C PRO A 293 -11.92 -0.14 -4.86
N PHE A 294 -10.61 0.07 -4.81
CA PHE A 294 -9.89 0.26 -3.55
C PHE A 294 -10.33 1.57 -2.88
N ILE A 295 -10.34 2.69 -3.60
CA ILE A 295 -10.76 3.99 -3.06
C ILE A 295 -12.18 3.93 -2.48
N LYS A 296 -13.11 3.26 -3.17
CA LYS A 296 -14.49 3.10 -2.69
C LYS A 296 -14.56 2.19 -1.48
N ALA A 297 -13.79 1.10 -1.48
CA ALA A 297 -13.75 0.15 -0.37
C ALA A 297 -13.12 0.77 0.89
N SER A 298 -12.06 1.57 0.77
CA SER A 298 -11.47 2.31 1.89
C SER A 298 -12.47 3.30 2.53
N LYS A 299 -13.38 3.89 1.75
CA LYS A 299 -14.51 4.68 2.30
C LYS A 299 -15.55 3.81 3.01
N LEU A 300 -15.74 2.56 2.58
CA LEU A 300 -16.62 1.62 3.30
C LEU A 300 -16.01 1.23 4.63
N ASP A 301 -14.69 1.06 4.72
CA ASP A 301 -13.99 0.77 5.98
C ASP A 301 -14.34 1.79 7.08
N GLU A 302 -14.45 3.08 6.73
CA GLU A 302 -14.80 4.17 7.67
C GLU A 302 -16.18 4.04 8.32
N THR A 303 -17.10 3.29 7.70
CA THR A 303 -18.48 3.13 8.18
C THR A 303 -18.85 1.66 8.39
N TRP A 304 -17.86 0.77 8.34
CA TRP A 304 -18.12 -0.67 8.29
C TRP A 304 -18.74 -1.19 9.57
N CYS A 305 -18.27 -0.76 10.75
CA CYS A 305 -18.88 -1.17 12.02
C CYS A 305 -20.33 -0.67 12.17
N SER A 306 -20.64 0.54 11.67
CA SER A 306 -22.02 1.05 11.66
C SER A 306 -22.92 0.23 10.73
N SER A 307 -22.40 -0.11 9.54
CA SER A 307 -23.12 -0.95 8.58
C SER A 307 -23.34 -2.36 9.13
N ALA A 308 -22.32 -2.93 9.78
CA ALA A 308 -22.40 -4.23 10.44
C ALA A 308 -23.46 -4.24 11.56
N GLN A 309 -23.48 -3.22 12.42
CA GLN A 309 -24.50 -3.07 13.45
C GLN A 309 -25.91 -2.99 12.86
N ALA A 310 -26.09 -2.28 11.74
CA ALA A 310 -27.36 -2.20 11.05
C ALA A 310 -27.81 -3.55 10.47
N LEU A 311 -26.87 -4.36 9.96
CA LEU A 311 -27.13 -5.72 9.46
C LEU A 311 -27.52 -6.71 10.58
N MET A 312 -27.26 -6.38 11.84
CA MET A 312 -27.68 -7.18 13.00
C MET A 312 -29.13 -6.87 13.44
N ALA A 313 -29.71 -5.73 13.02
CA ALA A 313 -31.07 -5.37 13.41
C ALA A 313 -32.11 -6.00 12.47
N HIS A 314 -33.20 -6.54 13.02
CA HIS A 314 -34.34 -6.99 12.23
C HIS A 314 -35.10 -5.83 11.57
N SER A 315 -35.18 -4.69 12.27
CA SER A 315 -35.81 -3.46 11.78
C SER A 315 -34.77 -2.35 11.55
N PRO A 316 -33.98 -2.40 10.46
CA PRO A 316 -32.90 -1.43 10.23
C PRO A 316 -33.41 0.02 10.14
N ASP A 317 -34.65 0.24 9.71
CA ASP A 317 -35.25 1.58 9.62
C ASP A 317 -35.48 2.24 10.99
N ALA A 318 -35.62 1.43 12.06
CA ALA A 318 -35.78 1.89 13.43
C ALA A 318 -34.46 2.13 14.16
N LEU A 319 -33.32 1.87 13.51
CA LEU A 319 -31.98 1.98 14.07
C LEU A 319 -31.19 3.10 13.37
N ARG A 320 -30.47 3.90 14.15
CA ARG A 320 -29.46 4.86 13.67
C ARG A 320 -28.17 4.57 14.40
N VAL A 321 -27.09 4.39 13.63
CA VAL A 321 -25.79 4.00 14.18
C VAL A 321 -24.78 5.11 13.95
N VAL A 322 -24.04 5.45 15.00
CA VAL A 322 -22.88 6.34 14.96
C VAL A 322 -21.67 5.55 15.43
N ALA A 323 -20.56 5.63 14.70
CA ALA A 323 -19.30 5.03 15.12
C ALA A 323 -18.42 6.04 15.86
N GLU A 324 -17.89 5.65 17.00
CA GLU A 324 -16.79 6.31 17.69
C GLU A 324 -15.48 5.68 17.26
N HIS A 325 -14.70 6.41 16.47
CA HIS A 325 -13.42 5.94 15.98
C HIS A 325 -12.33 5.98 17.05
N ARG A 326 -11.60 4.88 17.20
CA ARG A 326 -10.45 4.74 18.09
C ARG A 326 -9.17 4.54 17.27
N TYR A 327 -8.08 5.12 17.76
CA TYR A 327 -6.81 5.18 17.03
C TYR A 327 -5.81 4.10 17.43
N ASP A 328 -6.05 3.44 18.57
CA ASP A 328 -5.23 2.34 19.06
C ASP A 328 -6.06 1.36 19.90
N SER A 329 -5.46 0.20 20.17
CA SER A 329 -6.11 -0.89 20.90
C SER A 329 -6.43 -0.54 22.37
N ALA A 330 -5.64 0.32 23.02
CA ALA A 330 -5.89 0.73 24.41
C ALA A 330 -7.13 1.65 24.50
N ASN A 331 -7.26 2.60 23.57
CA ASN A 331 -8.44 3.44 23.42
C ASN A 331 -9.68 2.62 23.03
N LEU A 332 -9.50 1.59 22.20
CA LEU A 332 -10.58 0.65 21.88
C LEU A 332 -11.03 -0.12 23.13
N GLU A 333 -10.12 -0.59 23.97
CA GLU A 333 -10.42 -1.35 25.19
C GLU A 333 -11.46 -0.64 26.08
N HIS A 334 -11.29 0.66 26.25
CA HIS A 334 -12.15 1.51 27.09
C HIS A 334 -13.40 2.05 26.38
N CYS A 335 -13.55 1.81 25.08
CA CYS A 335 -14.77 2.16 24.37
C CYS A 335 -15.85 1.09 24.55
N HIS A 336 -17.08 1.52 24.82
CA HIS A 336 -18.22 0.65 25.03
C HIS A 336 -19.41 1.09 24.18
N PRO A 337 -20.07 0.16 23.46
CA PRO A 337 -21.25 0.50 22.71
C PRO A 337 -22.38 0.89 23.67
N ASN A 338 -23.19 1.87 23.27
CA ASN A 338 -24.32 2.35 24.05
C ASN A 338 -25.52 2.62 23.13
N ALA A 339 -26.71 2.68 23.69
CA ALA A 339 -27.89 3.06 22.96
C ALA A 339 -28.88 3.87 23.79
N THR A 340 -29.64 4.71 23.10
CA THR A 340 -30.74 5.47 23.69
C THR A 340 -31.95 5.47 22.75
N MET A 341 -33.15 5.48 23.30
CA MET A 341 -34.37 5.64 22.52
C MET A 341 -34.70 7.13 22.37
N SER A 342 -34.93 7.58 21.15
CA SER A 342 -35.35 8.96 20.84
C SER A 342 -36.42 8.96 19.76
N ALA A 343 -37.61 9.46 20.09
CA ALA A 343 -38.75 9.55 19.17
C ALA A 343 -39.07 8.23 18.43
N GLY A 344 -38.97 7.09 19.12
CA GLY A 344 -39.22 5.77 18.54
C GLY A 344 -38.09 5.21 17.66
N VAL A 345 -36.95 5.91 17.60
CA VAL A 345 -35.74 5.46 16.90
C VAL A 345 -34.67 5.11 17.93
N LEU A 346 -34.03 3.95 17.75
CA LEU A 346 -32.90 3.52 18.54
C LEU A 346 -31.63 4.20 18.01
N MET A 347 -31.02 5.07 18.83
CA MET A 347 -29.74 5.70 18.54
C MET A 347 -28.63 4.87 19.18
N ALA A 348 -27.90 4.11 18.38
CA ALA A 348 -26.78 3.28 18.81
C ALA A 348 -25.43 3.95 18.52
N THR A 349 -24.54 3.87 19.50
CA THR A 349 -23.12 4.21 19.35
C THR A 349 -22.32 2.91 19.36
N VAL A 350 -21.50 2.71 18.35
CA VAL A 350 -20.54 1.60 18.24
C VAL A 350 -19.12 2.11 18.33
N CYS A 351 -18.17 1.24 18.66
CA CYS A 351 -16.75 1.59 18.61
C CYS A 351 -16.09 0.89 17.44
N ASP A 352 -15.19 1.58 16.75
CA ASP A 352 -14.35 0.97 15.73
C ASP A 352 -12.86 1.23 15.99
N TYR A 353 -12.04 0.33 15.47
CA TYR A 353 -10.59 0.49 15.36
C TYR A 353 -10.10 -0.26 14.13
N ARG A 354 -9.41 0.44 13.25
CA ARG A 354 -8.84 -0.10 12.01
C ARG A 354 -7.38 -0.44 12.27
N PHE A 355 -7.04 -1.72 12.27
CA PHE A 355 -5.67 -2.16 12.54
C PHE A 355 -4.86 -2.21 11.25
N TYR A 356 -3.82 -1.38 11.18
CA TYR A 356 -2.86 -1.37 10.07
C TYR A 356 -1.53 -1.94 10.55
N SER A 357 -1.12 -3.08 9.99
CA SER A 357 0.05 -3.82 10.49
C SER A 357 1.37 -3.07 10.34
N TYR A 358 1.43 -2.07 9.47
CA TYR A 358 2.64 -1.26 9.27
C TYR A 358 2.83 -0.20 10.36
N LEU A 359 1.75 0.25 11.02
CA LEU A 359 1.83 1.29 12.06
C LEU A 359 2.43 0.82 13.39
N ASN A 360 2.37 -0.49 13.68
CA ASN A 360 2.77 -1.04 14.97
C ASN A 360 4.16 -1.72 14.95
N ARG A 361 5.00 -1.38 13.97
CA ARG A 361 6.32 -2.02 13.80
C ARG A 361 7.44 -1.06 14.21
N THR A 362 8.28 -1.53 15.13
CA THR A 362 9.52 -0.85 15.53
C THR A 362 10.66 -1.04 14.51
N ILE A 363 10.54 -2.01 13.61
CA ILE A 363 11.48 -2.25 12.51
C ILE A 363 10.67 -2.30 11.21
N PRO A 364 11.03 -1.53 10.18
CA PRO A 364 10.40 -1.59 8.88
C PRO A 364 10.47 -3.03 8.35
N ASP A 365 9.31 -3.62 8.09
CA ASP A 365 9.26 -4.83 7.30
C ASP A 365 9.43 -4.43 5.84
N TYR A 366 10.43 -5.01 5.19
CA TYR A 366 10.65 -4.82 3.76
C TYR A 366 9.73 -5.72 2.92
N ALA A 367 8.92 -6.58 3.56
CA ALA A 367 7.90 -7.33 2.88
C ALA A 367 6.75 -6.40 2.43
N PRO A 368 6.21 -6.61 1.22
CA PRO A 368 5.00 -5.95 0.75
C PRO A 368 3.89 -5.97 1.80
N THR A 369 3.48 -4.80 2.26
CA THR A 369 2.27 -4.63 3.07
C THR A 369 1.17 -4.08 2.20
N TYR A 370 -0.04 -4.44 2.56
CA TYR A 370 -1.26 -3.94 1.96
C TYR A 370 -1.66 -2.61 2.61
N GLU A 371 -2.31 -1.75 1.83
CA GLU A 371 -2.79 -0.44 2.30
C GLU A 371 -4.13 -0.58 3.05
N GLY A 372 -4.92 -1.60 2.70
CA GLY A 372 -6.15 -1.91 3.42
C GLY A 372 -5.88 -2.32 4.88
N ALA A 373 -6.79 -1.97 5.78
CA ALA A 373 -6.71 -2.40 7.17
C ALA A 373 -6.69 -3.93 7.26
N GLN A 374 -5.81 -4.48 8.10
CA GLN A 374 -5.69 -5.93 8.29
C GLN A 374 -6.98 -6.50 8.89
N ASP A 375 -7.59 -5.76 9.81
CA ASP A 375 -8.95 -5.97 10.31
C ASP A 375 -9.56 -4.66 10.84
N ILE A 376 -10.88 -4.66 10.97
CA ILE A 376 -11.67 -3.62 11.63
C ILE A 376 -12.30 -4.23 12.87
N SER A 377 -11.79 -3.86 14.03
CA SER A 377 -12.30 -4.28 15.32
C SER A 377 -13.55 -3.47 15.68
N CYS A 378 -14.72 -4.12 15.69
CA CYS A 378 -16.00 -3.48 15.97
C CYS A 378 -16.55 -3.91 17.33
N LYS A 379 -16.91 -2.96 18.19
CA LYS A 379 -17.70 -3.21 19.39
C LYS A 379 -19.12 -2.70 19.20
N MET A 380 -20.07 -3.63 19.13
CA MET A 380 -21.47 -3.38 18.78
C MET A 380 -22.41 -3.81 19.92
N LEU A 381 -23.65 -3.36 19.87
CA LEU A 381 -24.75 -3.88 20.67
C LEU A 381 -25.14 -5.26 20.14
N SER A 382 -25.49 -6.17 21.05
CA SER A 382 -26.01 -7.49 20.69
C SER A 382 -27.44 -7.43 20.14
N GLU A 383 -27.81 -8.45 19.37
CA GLU A 383 -29.13 -8.57 18.73
C GLU A 383 -30.27 -8.58 19.75
N ASP A 384 -30.12 -9.31 20.86
CA ASP A 384 -31.09 -9.34 21.96
C ASP A 384 -31.28 -7.98 22.65
N LYS A 385 -30.22 -7.17 22.76
CA LYS A 385 -30.30 -5.81 23.31
C LYS A 385 -31.05 -4.89 22.37
N ILE A 386 -30.77 -4.95 21.07
CA ILE A 386 -31.48 -4.17 20.05
C ILE A 386 -32.96 -4.55 20.06
N ALA A 387 -33.26 -5.84 20.00
CA ALA A 387 -34.64 -6.35 20.01
C ALA A 387 -35.39 -5.91 21.28
N THR A 388 -34.77 -6.03 22.45
CA THR A 388 -35.36 -5.59 23.72
C THR A 388 -35.66 -4.10 23.73
N MET A 389 -34.74 -3.26 23.23
CA MET A 389 -34.92 -1.81 23.19
C MET A 389 -35.97 -1.37 22.17
N LEU A 390 -36.16 -2.13 21.09
CA LEU A 390 -37.18 -1.89 20.07
C LEU A 390 -38.52 -2.53 20.39
N GLY A 391 -38.63 -3.32 21.46
CA GLY A 391 -39.84 -4.07 21.80
C GLY A 391 -40.15 -5.22 20.83
N GLU A 392 -39.11 -5.75 20.18
CA GLU A 392 -39.18 -6.89 19.26
C GLU A 392 -39.08 -8.22 20.03
N PRO A 393 -39.46 -9.36 19.41
CA PRO A 393 -39.25 -10.67 20.00
C PRO A 393 -37.80 -10.92 20.39
N ALA A 394 -37.58 -11.58 21.53
CA ALA A 394 -36.25 -11.95 21.99
C ALA A 394 -35.51 -12.83 20.96
N VAL A 395 -34.23 -12.53 20.75
CA VAL A 395 -33.36 -13.28 19.86
C VAL A 395 -32.68 -14.41 20.64
N ASP A 396 -32.64 -15.61 20.07
CA ASP A 396 -31.89 -16.73 20.65
C ASP A 396 -30.38 -16.51 20.42
N MET A 397 -29.71 -15.98 21.44
CA MET A 397 -28.28 -15.71 21.43
C MET A 397 -27.40 -16.96 21.37
N SER A 398 -27.97 -18.15 21.57
CA SER A 398 -27.26 -19.43 21.46
C SER A 398 -27.37 -20.08 20.08
N SER A 399 -28.19 -19.51 19.19
CA SER A 399 -28.35 -20.01 17.83
C SER A 399 -27.04 -19.90 17.04
N ASP A 400 -26.79 -20.87 16.17
CA ASP A 400 -25.61 -20.89 15.29
C ASP A 400 -25.49 -19.61 14.45
N GLU A 401 -26.62 -19.00 14.08
CA GLU A 401 -26.64 -17.76 13.32
C GLU A 401 -26.06 -16.58 14.11
N VAL A 402 -26.42 -16.44 15.39
CA VAL A 402 -25.94 -15.36 16.25
C VAL A 402 -24.51 -15.60 16.69
N VAL A 403 -24.18 -16.83 17.09
CA VAL A 403 -22.82 -17.20 17.52
C VAL A 403 -21.81 -17.01 16.38
N ASN A 404 -22.23 -17.22 15.12
CA ASN A 404 -21.41 -17.03 13.93
C ASN A 404 -21.77 -15.77 13.11
N LYS A 405 -22.27 -14.71 13.77
CA LYS A 405 -22.68 -13.49 13.06
C LYS A 405 -21.48 -12.76 12.45
N CYS A 406 -20.31 -12.75 13.10
CA CYS A 406 -19.12 -12.09 12.58
C CYS A 406 -18.63 -12.74 11.27
N ARG A 407 -18.74 -14.07 11.14
CA ARG A 407 -18.51 -14.82 9.89
C ARG A 407 -19.38 -14.29 8.76
N LEU A 408 -20.69 -14.12 9.01
CA LEU A 408 -21.63 -13.62 8.02
C LEU A 408 -21.29 -12.18 7.62
N LEU A 409 -20.94 -11.32 8.57
CA LEU A 409 -20.50 -9.95 8.31
C LEU A 409 -19.22 -9.91 7.47
N ASN A 410 -18.27 -10.81 7.71
CA ASN A 410 -17.05 -10.93 6.91
C ASN A 410 -17.32 -11.38 5.48
N GLN A 411 -18.25 -12.31 5.27
CA GLN A 411 -18.72 -12.67 3.93
C GLN A 411 -19.33 -11.46 3.22
N ARG A 412 -20.15 -10.64 3.92
CA ARG A 412 -20.73 -9.41 3.35
C ARG A 412 -19.67 -8.38 2.97
N ALA A 413 -18.60 -8.24 3.75
CA ALA A 413 -17.48 -7.35 3.41
C ALA A 413 -16.82 -7.78 2.09
N PHE A 414 -16.58 -9.09 1.93
CA PHE A 414 -16.00 -9.65 0.72
C PHE A 414 -16.94 -9.52 -0.49
N ASP A 415 -18.24 -9.76 -0.31
CA ASP A 415 -19.23 -9.59 -1.37
C ASP A 415 -19.32 -8.13 -1.83
N ALA A 416 -19.26 -7.17 -0.90
CA ALA A 416 -19.23 -5.74 -1.21
C ALA A 416 -17.98 -5.38 -2.02
N ALA A 417 -16.79 -5.85 -1.58
CA ALA A 417 -15.55 -5.67 -2.33
C ALA A 417 -15.63 -6.28 -3.73
N LYS A 418 -16.09 -7.53 -3.86
CA LYS A 418 -16.27 -8.19 -5.16
C LYS A 418 -17.24 -7.44 -6.06
N SER A 419 -18.32 -6.87 -5.51
CA SER A 419 -19.25 -6.04 -6.26
C SER A 419 -18.59 -4.76 -6.78
N LEU A 420 -17.74 -4.11 -5.97
CA LEU A 420 -16.99 -2.92 -6.39
C LEU A 420 -16.01 -3.26 -7.53
N VAL A 421 -15.22 -4.33 -7.39
CA VAL A 421 -14.28 -4.77 -8.43
C VAL A 421 -15.03 -5.18 -9.70
N THR A 422 -16.15 -5.92 -9.59
CA THR A 422 -16.97 -6.30 -10.75
C THR A 422 -17.44 -5.07 -11.54
N LYS A 423 -17.84 -4.02 -10.82
CA LYS A 423 -18.39 -2.80 -11.41
C LYS A 423 -17.33 -1.95 -12.11
N ASP A 424 -16.21 -1.69 -11.44
CA ASP A 424 -15.22 -0.71 -11.92
C ASP A 424 -14.04 -1.37 -12.66
N TRP A 425 -13.74 -2.63 -12.37
CA TRP A 425 -12.61 -3.37 -12.95
C TRP A 425 -12.89 -4.88 -13.15
N PRO A 426 -13.83 -5.26 -14.04
CA PRO A 426 -14.30 -6.64 -14.20
C PRO A 426 -13.18 -7.64 -14.55
N LYS A 427 -12.13 -7.20 -15.27
CA LYS A 427 -10.97 -8.05 -15.60
C LYS A 427 -10.31 -8.68 -14.37
N ALA A 428 -10.22 -7.96 -13.26
CA ALA A 428 -9.67 -8.53 -12.03
C ALA A 428 -10.58 -9.62 -11.43
N VAL A 429 -11.90 -9.50 -11.56
CA VAL A 429 -12.83 -10.56 -11.10
C VAL A 429 -12.78 -11.79 -11.99
N GLU A 430 -12.67 -11.60 -13.32
CA GLU A 430 -12.46 -12.70 -14.26
C GLU A 430 -11.16 -13.45 -13.93
N ARG A 431 -10.08 -12.70 -13.69
CA ARG A 431 -8.78 -13.24 -13.27
C ARG A 431 -8.88 -13.99 -11.94
N PHE A 432 -9.52 -13.40 -10.95
CA PHE A 432 -9.76 -14.03 -9.65
C PHE A 432 -10.58 -15.31 -9.79
N GLY A 433 -11.59 -15.35 -10.66
CA GLY A 433 -12.36 -16.56 -10.94
C GLY A 433 -11.55 -17.66 -11.63
N ALA A 434 -10.59 -17.29 -12.49
CA ALA A 434 -9.78 -18.24 -13.25
C ALA A 434 -8.61 -18.85 -12.45
N GLN A 435 -8.01 -18.07 -11.54
CA GLN A 435 -6.77 -18.45 -10.86
C GLN A 435 -6.65 -17.97 -9.41
N GLY A 436 -7.72 -17.42 -8.84
CA GLY A 436 -7.76 -17.02 -7.44
C GLY A 436 -7.95 -18.22 -6.51
N LYS A 437 -7.35 -18.13 -5.33
CA LYS A 437 -7.63 -19.04 -4.21
C LYS A 437 -9.10 -18.91 -3.80
N ARG A 438 -9.70 -20.03 -3.42
CA ARG A 438 -11.04 -20.03 -2.82
C ARG A 438 -10.98 -19.28 -1.49
N VAL A 439 -11.89 -18.33 -1.29
CA VAL A 439 -12.05 -17.68 0.01
C VAL A 439 -13.16 -18.40 0.76
N THR A 440 -12.88 -18.82 2.00
CA THR A 440 -13.90 -19.42 2.87
C THR A 440 -13.96 -18.69 4.20
N PHE A 441 -15.17 -18.63 4.76
CA PHE A 441 -15.42 -18.02 6.06
C PHE A 441 -15.77 -19.14 7.03
N LYS A 442 -14.87 -19.39 7.99
CA LYS A 442 -15.06 -20.43 9.01
C LYS A 442 -15.91 -19.90 10.16
N GLU A 443 -16.36 -20.81 11.01
CA GLU A 443 -17.04 -20.47 12.26
C GLU A 443 -16.20 -19.52 13.11
N ASP A 444 -16.89 -18.65 13.85
CA ASP A 444 -16.25 -17.64 14.69
C ASP A 444 -15.66 -18.29 15.95
N SER A 445 -14.43 -17.92 16.30
CA SER A 445 -13.87 -18.25 17.60
C SER A 445 -14.40 -17.30 18.67
N GLN A 446 -14.43 -17.74 19.93
CA GLN A 446 -15.02 -16.97 21.03
C GLN A 446 -13.96 -16.58 22.05
N ALA A 447 -13.77 -15.28 22.23
CA ALA A 447 -12.99 -14.74 23.32
C ALA A 447 -13.76 -14.89 24.63
N PHE A 448 -13.05 -15.09 25.73
CA PHE A 448 -13.69 -15.20 27.05
C PHE A 448 -13.97 -13.81 27.67
N MET A 449 -13.13 -12.82 27.37
CA MET A 449 -13.25 -11.49 27.97
C MET A 449 -12.74 -10.37 27.05
N GLY A 450 -13.16 -9.14 27.33
CA GLY A 450 -12.85 -7.95 26.54
C GLY A 450 -11.35 -7.74 26.28
N PRO A 451 -10.47 -7.74 27.30
CA PRO A 451 -9.04 -7.58 27.10
C PRO A 451 -8.41 -8.65 26.20
N GLN A 452 -8.86 -9.91 26.33
CA GLN A 452 -8.41 -10.99 25.44
C GLN A 452 -8.81 -10.68 23.99
N TRP A 453 -10.08 -10.31 23.75
CA TRP A 453 -10.57 -9.98 22.41
C TRP A 453 -9.79 -8.83 21.77
N VAL A 454 -9.47 -7.77 22.52
CA VAL A 454 -8.68 -6.62 22.03
C VAL A 454 -7.30 -7.04 21.52
N LEU A 455 -6.68 -8.04 22.15
CA LEU A 455 -5.34 -8.56 21.79
C LEU A 455 -5.35 -9.55 20.61
N THR A 456 -6.52 -9.95 20.12
CA THR A 456 -6.66 -10.79 18.91
C THR A 456 -6.81 -9.96 17.65
N GLY A 457 -6.76 -10.61 16.49
CA GLY A 457 -7.06 -10.03 15.18
C GLY A 457 -7.81 -11.02 14.31
N LEU A 458 -8.23 -10.58 13.13
CA LEU A 458 -8.82 -11.46 12.13
C LEU A 458 -7.78 -12.49 11.66
N SER A 459 -8.12 -13.78 11.68
CA SER A 459 -7.20 -14.84 11.27
C SER A 459 -7.33 -15.13 9.78
N PHE A 460 -6.19 -15.19 9.10
CA PHE A 460 -6.07 -15.64 7.71
C PHE A 460 -5.20 -16.89 7.69
N LYS A 461 -5.78 -18.03 7.34
CA LYS A 461 -5.06 -19.30 7.14
C LYS A 461 -5.00 -19.59 5.65
N GLU A 462 -3.82 -19.40 5.07
CA GLU A 462 -3.58 -19.56 3.65
C GLU A 462 -2.98 -20.93 3.33
N SER A 463 -3.51 -21.55 2.27
CA SER A 463 -2.98 -22.76 1.63
C SER A 463 -2.79 -22.48 0.13
N ASP A 464 -2.36 -23.47 -0.65
CA ASP A 464 -2.23 -23.28 -2.11
C ASP A 464 -3.58 -23.06 -2.81
N GLU A 465 -4.66 -23.62 -2.28
CA GLU A 465 -5.99 -23.59 -2.90
C GLU A 465 -6.97 -22.62 -2.24
N GLU A 466 -6.78 -22.33 -0.95
CA GLU A 466 -7.78 -21.66 -0.12
C GLU A 466 -7.16 -20.65 0.84
N VAL A 467 -7.89 -19.55 1.06
CA VAL A 467 -7.71 -18.61 2.17
C VAL A 467 -8.92 -18.75 3.10
N ALA A 468 -8.70 -19.31 4.28
CA ALA A 468 -9.72 -19.46 5.31
C ALA A 468 -9.67 -18.26 6.27
N ILE A 469 -10.80 -17.58 6.43
CA ILE A 469 -10.96 -16.40 7.27
C ILE A 469 -11.78 -16.77 8.51
N THR A 470 -11.25 -16.45 9.71
CA THR A 470 -11.92 -16.69 11.01
C THR A 470 -11.94 -15.40 11.82
N SER A 471 -13.11 -15.00 12.32
CA SER A 471 -13.26 -13.89 13.26
C SER A 471 -13.11 -14.37 14.70
N GLU A 472 -12.48 -13.56 15.54
CA GLU A 472 -12.67 -13.66 16.99
C GLU A 472 -13.88 -12.79 17.38
N ALA A 473 -14.88 -13.42 17.97
CA ALA A 473 -16.08 -12.78 18.50
C ALA A 473 -16.05 -12.71 20.04
N LEU A 474 -16.81 -11.78 20.61
CA LEU A 474 -17.15 -11.77 22.03
C LEU A 474 -18.61 -11.35 22.19
N ILE A 475 -19.44 -12.23 22.74
CA ILE A 475 -20.86 -11.99 22.97
C ILE A 475 -21.14 -11.95 24.47
N SER A 476 -21.66 -10.84 24.96
CA SER A 476 -22.06 -10.67 26.36
C SER A 476 -23.58 -10.70 26.49
N PRO A 477 -24.17 -11.60 27.32
CA PRO A 477 -25.61 -11.63 27.53
C PRO A 477 -26.10 -10.36 28.25
N LEU A 478 -27.41 -10.07 28.17
CA LEU A 478 -28.02 -8.95 28.91
C LEU A 478 -27.82 -9.03 30.42
N THR A 479 -27.61 -10.23 30.97
CA THR A 479 -27.38 -10.47 32.40
C THR A 479 -25.92 -10.32 32.81
N SER A 480 -25.00 -10.05 31.88
CA SER A 480 -23.58 -9.90 32.19
C SER A 480 -23.34 -8.70 33.11
N SER A 481 -22.58 -8.92 34.19
CA SER A 481 -22.10 -7.84 35.07
C SER A 481 -21.11 -6.91 34.37
N PHE A 482 -20.54 -7.35 33.24
CA PHE A 482 -19.55 -6.61 32.46
C PHE A 482 -20.09 -6.39 31.05
N TYR A 483 -20.44 -5.13 30.74
CA TYR A 483 -20.92 -4.67 29.43
C TYR A 483 -22.11 -5.48 28.87
N PRO A 484 -23.27 -5.46 29.56
CA PRO A 484 -24.43 -6.25 29.18
C PRO A 484 -24.93 -5.93 27.77
N GLY A 485 -25.19 -7.00 27.02
CA GLY A 485 -25.71 -6.96 25.65
C GLY A 485 -24.74 -6.34 24.66
N SER A 486 -23.56 -6.96 24.55
CA SER A 486 -22.51 -6.54 23.63
C SER A 486 -22.19 -7.66 22.64
N HIS A 487 -21.82 -7.30 21.41
CA HIS A 487 -21.33 -8.22 20.40
C HIS A 487 -20.11 -7.59 19.72
N TYR A 488 -18.93 -8.15 19.94
CA TYR A 488 -17.70 -7.65 19.35
C TYR A 488 -17.23 -8.57 18.24
N CYS A 489 -16.75 -8.00 17.13
CA CYS A 489 -16.30 -8.73 15.96
C CYS A 489 -14.97 -8.19 15.43
N LYS A 490 -14.06 -9.10 15.04
CA LYS A 490 -12.95 -8.76 14.15
C LYS A 490 -13.45 -8.87 12.71
N LEU A 491 -13.64 -7.74 12.04
CA LEU A 491 -14.21 -7.71 10.70
C LEU A 491 -13.15 -7.56 9.61
N LEU A 492 -13.37 -8.23 8.48
CA LEU A 492 -12.62 -8.06 7.25
C LEU A 492 -12.89 -6.65 6.71
N ALA A 493 -11.83 -5.88 6.49
CA ALA A 493 -11.94 -4.59 5.81
C ALA A 493 -12.34 -4.81 4.34
N PRO A 494 -13.40 -4.16 3.83
CA PRO A 494 -13.70 -4.13 2.40
C PRO A 494 -12.47 -3.80 1.53
N SER A 495 -11.61 -2.86 1.93
CA SER A 495 -10.39 -2.52 1.18
C SER A 495 -9.42 -3.69 1.05
N LYS A 496 -9.20 -4.44 2.14
CA LYS A 496 -8.38 -5.65 2.17
C LYS A 496 -8.94 -6.75 1.27
N ALA A 497 -10.26 -6.89 1.25
CA ALA A 497 -10.93 -7.83 0.35
C ALA A 497 -10.76 -7.46 -1.13
N VAL A 498 -10.73 -6.17 -1.48
CA VAL A 498 -10.41 -5.72 -2.84
C VAL A 498 -8.99 -6.14 -3.22
N GLU A 499 -8.00 -5.92 -2.36
CA GLU A 499 -6.62 -6.34 -2.61
C GLU A 499 -6.48 -7.86 -2.77
N PHE A 500 -7.26 -8.63 -2.01
CA PHE A 500 -7.33 -10.08 -2.17
C PHE A 500 -7.79 -10.50 -3.56
N ILE A 501 -8.89 -9.90 -4.04
CA ILE A 501 -9.45 -10.19 -5.35
C ILE A 501 -8.49 -9.76 -6.45
N MET A 502 -7.86 -8.58 -6.33
CA MET A 502 -7.06 -8.00 -7.40
C MET A 502 -5.66 -8.61 -7.51
N SER A 503 -5.02 -9.01 -6.40
CA SER A 503 -3.63 -9.49 -6.47
C SER A 503 -3.29 -10.61 -5.48
N HIS A 504 -3.59 -10.49 -4.19
CA HIS A 504 -3.04 -11.38 -3.16
C HIS A 504 -3.41 -12.85 -3.39
N ALA A 505 -4.70 -13.11 -3.61
CA ALA A 505 -5.22 -14.47 -3.72
C ALA A 505 -4.93 -15.13 -5.09
N LEU A 506 -4.31 -14.43 -6.04
CA LEU A 506 -3.98 -15.01 -7.34
C LEU A 506 -2.79 -15.98 -7.24
N THR A 507 -2.90 -17.12 -7.94
CA THR A 507 -1.98 -18.26 -7.77
C THR A 507 -0.88 -18.35 -8.82
N LYS A 508 -1.08 -17.83 -10.03
CA LYS A 508 -0.10 -17.92 -11.12
C LYS A 508 1.03 -16.90 -10.91
N ARG A 509 2.11 -17.36 -10.30
CA ARG A 509 3.28 -16.55 -9.93
C ARG A 509 4.59 -17.13 -10.51
N TYR A 510 5.57 -16.28 -10.80
CA TYR A 510 6.92 -16.74 -11.14
C TYR A 510 7.55 -17.48 -9.97
N GLY A 511 8.31 -18.53 -10.28
CA GLY A 511 9.25 -19.11 -9.33
C GLY A 511 8.66 -19.72 -8.06
N LYS A 512 7.35 -19.98 -7.98
CA LYS A 512 6.81 -20.96 -7.02
C LYS A 512 7.24 -22.37 -7.45
N ALA A 513 8.54 -22.63 -7.48
CA ALA A 513 9.01 -23.97 -7.23
C ALA A 513 8.45 -24.32 -5.84
N ALA A 514 7.68 -25.41 -5.75
CA ALA A 514 7.18 -25.93 -4.49
C ALA A 514 8.30 -25.82 -3.44
N THR A 515 8.04 -25.08 -2.37
CA THR A 515 8.98 -24.84 -1.28
C THR A 515 9.28 -26.17 -0.61
N ARG A 516 10.20 -26.96 -1.19
CA ARG A 516 10.97 -27.96 -0.47
C ARG A 516 12.09 -27.19 0.20
N GLU A 517 11.95 -27.08 1.52
CA GLU A 517 13.02 -26.85 2.50
C GLU A 517 14.36 -26.39 1.90
N ILE A 518 14.53 -25.08 1.76
CA ILE A 518 15.86 -24.51 1.93
C ILE A 518 15.94 -24.18 3.42
N LEU A 519 16.39 -25.17 4.19
CA LEU A 519 16.93 -24.98 5.52
C LEU A 519 18.03 -23.91 5.42
N VAL A 520 17.82 -22.80 6.11
CA VAL A 520 18.88 -21.84 6.47
C VAL A 520 19.65 -22.40 7.66
#